data_AF-A0L0V3-F1
#
_entry.id   AF-A0L0V3-F1
#
_cell.length_a   1.000
_cell.length_b   1.000
_cell.length_c   1.000
_cell.angle_alpha   90.00
_cell.angle_beta   90.00
_cell.angle_gamma   90.00
#
_symmetry.space_group_name_H-M   'P 1'
#
loop_
_entity.id
_entity.type
_entity.pdbx_description
1 polymer ?
#
loop_
_entity_poly.entity_id
_entity_poly.type
_entity_poly.pdbx_seq_one_letter_code
_entity_poly.pdbx_strand_id
1 'polypeptide(L)'
;MSWSRASHLNWALCARGSQEFFKMSIQLKLVHLRKKIRANKKKVTDAIIANHSAEICIICGSHEQLTKEHVIPQWVYNRCTKRTFETTTNGISQTYNKTTLPACKDCNSNLLGLLERHLKHEFERIDVRHQEFPQETLDLVILWLETLEYKFQVLDLRRNLNKAKGADYIPYIGKMPIAMFQGPMGTSPAKVFSNLRSALNVLSVKSKADRLNSLCVIHTKNKDFHFFHSTNNYIFIELAKFGVAFFYFYKQSFDNVAEAVESAKDIVNEQYAGKGT
;
A
#
# COMPACT_ATOMS: atom_id res chain seq x y z
N MET A 1 30.76 -41.71 19.08
CA MET A 1 30.36 -40.86 17.93
C MET A 1 29.60 -39.65 18.45
N SER A 2 30.27 -38.50 18.57
CA SER A 2 29.70 -37.24 19.10
C SER A 2 30.10 -36.10 18.16
N TRP A 3 29.37 -35.96 17.05
CA TRP A 3 29.48 -34.85 16.10
C TRP A 3 28.05 -34.56 15.58
N SER A 4 27.27 -33.80 16.35
CA SER A 4 25.92 -33.39 15.92
C SER A 4 25.45 -32.07 16.54
N ARG A 5 25.96 -31.66 17.71
CA ARG A 5 25.53 -30.38 18.33
C ARG A 5 26.29 -29.13 17.86
N ALA A 6 27.54 -29.25 17.40
CA ALA A 6 28.36 -28.08 17.03
C ALA A 6 27.97 -27.45 15.68
N SER A 7 27.45 -28.23 14.72
CA SER A 7 27.05 -27.75 13.39
C SER A 7 25.75 -26.94 13.40
N HIS A 8 24.79 -27.29 14.25
CA HIS A 8 23.52 -26.56 14.39
C HIS A 8 23.69 -25.18 15.05
N LEU A 9 24.60 -25.06 16.03
CA LEU A 9 24.91 -23.78 16.69
C LEU A 9 25.58 -22.78 15.73
N ASN A 10 26.48 -23.25 14.86
CA ASN A 10 27.17 -22.39 13.90
C ASN A 10 26.23 -21.85 12.81
N TRP A 11 25.28 -22.67 12.34
CA TRP A 11 24.24 -22.23 11.41
C TRP A 11 23.28 -21.20 12.01
N ALA A 12 22.86 -21.40 13.27
CA ALA A 12 21.97 -20.48 13.96
C ALA A 12 22.64 -19.11 14.22
N LEU A 13 23.93 -19.09 14.54
CA LEU A 13 24.71 -17.85 14.72
C LEU A 13 24.92 -17.11 13.39
N CYS A 14 25.19 -17.83 12.30
CA CYS A 14 25.33 -17.23 10.97
C CYS A 14 23.99 -16.68 10.43
N ALA A 15 22.88 -17.39 10.69
CA ALA A 15 21.54 -16.94 10.36
C ALA A 15 21.12 -15.69 11.17
N ARG A 16 21.45 -15.63 12.47
CA ARG A 16 21.23 -14.44 13.31
C ARG A 16 22.04 -13.25 12.82
N GLY A 17 23.32 -13.44 12.49
CA GLY A 17 24.18 -12.36 11.95
C GLY A 17 23.69 -11.82 10.60
N SER A 18 23.20 -12.70 9.71
CA SER A 18 22.59 -12.30 8.44
C SER A 18 21.28 -11.52 8.64
N GLN A 19 20.47 -11.93 9.61
CA GLN A 19 19.20 -11.28 9.93
C GLN A 19 19.39 -9.89 10.56
N GLU A 20 20.35 -9.73 11.47
CA GLU A 20 20.70 -8.43 12.06
C GLU A 20 21.29 -7.47 11.02
N PHE A 21 22.16 -7.96 10.13
CA PHE A 21 22.68 -7.16 9.02
C PHE A 21 21.57 -6.68 8.08
N PHE A 22 20.62 -7.56 7.76
CA PHE A 22 19.46 -7.21 6.93
C PHE A 22 18.52 -6.22 7.62
N LYS A 23 18.28 -6.37 8.93
CA LYS A 23 17.52 -5.41 9.75
C LYS A 23 18.19 -4.03 9.79
N MET A 24 19.51 -3.97 9.97
CA MET A 24 20.26 -2.72 9.93
C MET A 24 20.19 -2.07 8.54
N SER A 25 20.24 -2.87 7.48
CA SER A 25 20.11 -2.42 6.10
C SER A 25 18.75 -1.78 5.80
N ILE A 26 17.64 -2.39 6.22
CA ILE A 26 16.30 -1.81 5.99
C ILE A 26 16.13 -0.47 6.71
N GLN A 27 16.58 -0.34 7.96
CA GLN A 27 16.45 0.92 8.72
C GLN A 27 17.20 2.09 8.07
N LEU A 28 18.43 1.86 7.60
CA LEU A 28 19.19 2.88 6.87
C LEU A 28 18.48 3.32 5.59
N LYS A 29 17.86 2.37 4.88
CA LYS A 29 17.12 2.64 3.62
C LYS A 29 15.83 3.39 3.90
N LEU A 30 15.13 3.10 4.99
CA LEU A 30 13.96 3.87 5.42
C LEU A 30 14.33 5.29 5.82
N VAL A 31 15.47 5.50 6.50
CA VAL A 31 16.00 6.84 6.76
C VAL A 31 16.26 7.58 5.45
N HIS A 32 16.85 6.92 4.46
CA HIS A 32 17.09 7.49 3.15
C HIS A 32 15.79 7.88 2.43
N LEU A 33 14.80 6.98 2.41
CA LEU A 33 13.47 7.22 1.85
C LEU A 33 12.82 8.46 2.47
N ARG A 34 12.76 8.52 3.81
CA ARG A 34 12.18 9.64 4.55
C ARG A 34 12.90 10.97 4.25
N LYS A 35 14.23 10.96 4.18
CA LYS A 35 15.03 12.15 3.81
C LYS A 35 14.70 12.61 2.39
N LYS A 36 14.63 11.68 1.42
CA LYS A 36 14.26 12.00 0.03
C LYS A 36 12.87 12.61 -0.07
N ILE A 37 11.89 12.02 0.60
CA ILE A 37 10.51 12.53 0.61
C ILE A 37 10.47 13.93 1.21
N ARG A 38 11.07 14.15 2.40
CA ARG A 38 11.07 15.48 3.04
C ARG A 38 11.68 16.56 2.15
N ALA A 39 12.78 16.26 1.47
CA ALA A 39 13.46 17.19 0.59
C ALA A 39 12.65 17.52 -0.69
N ASN A 40 11.85 16.57 -1.19
CA ASN A 40 11.24 16.68 -2.52
C ASN A 40 9.70 16.74 -2.52
N LYS A 41 9.02 16.56 -1.38
CA LYS A 41 7.55 16.41 -1.33
C LYS A 41 6.80 17.55 -2.02
N LYS A 42 7.22 18.80 -1.81
CA LYS A 42 6.62 19.98 -2.45
C LYS A 42 6.79 19.94 -3.97
N LYS A 43 8.03 19.73 -4.44
CA LYS A 43 8.35 19.59 -5.87
C LYS A 43 7.50 18.52 -6.54
N VAL A 44 7.40 17.34 -5.90
CA VAL A 44 6.61 16.21 -6.41
C VAL A 44 5.12 16.57 -6.50
N THR A 45 4.54 17.07 -5.41
CA THR A 45 3.10 17.36 -5.38
C THR A 45 2.74 18.50 -6.33
N ASP A 46 3.55 19.55 -6.39
CA ASP A 46 3.28 20.70 -7.24
C ASP A 46 3.37 20.31 -8.72
N ALA A 47 4.34 19.47 -9.10
CA ALA A 47 4.44 18.96 -10.47
C ALA A 47 3.26 18.06 -10.85
N ILE A 48 2.84 17.13 -9.96
CA ILE A 48 1.68 16.26 -10.21
C ILE A 48 0.38 17.08 -10.28
N ILE A 49 0.22 18.11 -9.44
CA ILE A 49 -0.98 18.96 -9.46
C ILE A 49 -1.03 19.82 -10.72
N ALA A 50 0.09 20.40 -11.14
CA ALA A 50 0.17 21.22 -12.35
C ALA A 50 -0.01 20.39 -13.63
N ASN A 51 0.50 19.16 -13.64
CA ASN A 51 0.35 18.22 -14.74
C ASN A 51 0.21 16.79 -14.20
N HIS A 52 -1.01 16.27 -14.16
CA HIS A 52 -1.27 14.91 -13.66
C HIS A 52 -0.56 13.82 -14.48
N SER A 53 -0.24 14.09 -15.74
CA SER A 53 0.51 13.17 -16.60
C SER A 53 2.02 13.29 -16.46
N ALA A 54 2.54 14.13 -15.56
CA ALA A 54 3.98 14.37 -15.41
C ALA A 54 4.79 13.07 -15.27
N GLU A 55 5.76 12.89 -16.16
CA GLU A 55 6.71 11.79 -16.12
C GLU A 55 7.87 12.16 -15.19
N ILE A 56 7.59 12.05 -13.89
CA ILE A 56 8.55 12.24 -12.81
C ILE A 56 8.45 11.10 -11.80
N CYS A 57 9.53 10.84 -11.08
CA CYS A 57 9.48 9.91 -9.96
C CYS A 57 8.48 10.40 -8.91
N ILE A 58 7.44 9.62 -8.64
CA ILE A 58 6.40 9.96 -7.67
C ILE A 58 6.90 10.09 -6.22
N ILE A 59 8.15 9.72 -5.92
CA ILE A 59 8.74 9.81 -4.57
C ILE A 59 9.69 11.01 -4.44
N CYS A 60 10.55 11.24 -5.44
CA CYS A 60 11.62 12.24 -5.35
C CYS A 60 11.61 13.30 -6.45
N GLY A 61 10.72 13.21 -7.45
CA GLY A 61 10.61 14.19 -8.53
C GLY A 61 11.80 14.19 -9.50
N SER A 62 12.59 13.12 -9.54
CA SER A 62 13.62 12.92 -10.57
C SER A 62 12.96 12.65 -11.93
N HIS A 63 13.58 13.10 -13.01
CA HIS A 63 13.25 12.73 -14.39
C HIS A 63 14.17 11.63 -14.94
N GLU A 64 15.22 11.28 -14.19
CA GLU A 64 16.25 10.35 -14.63
C GLU A 64 15.93 8.91 -14.23
N GLN A 65 16.29 7.97 -15.11
CA GLN A 65 16.18 6.53 -14.89
C GLN A 65 14.78 6.10 -14.39
N LEU A 66 13.74 6.66 -15.00
CA LEU A 66 12.37 6.30 -14.68
C LEU A 66 12.10 4.85 -15.07
N THR A 67 11.54 4.12 -14.11
CA THR A 67 11.05 2.75 -14.23
C THR A 67 9.56 2.73 -13.91
N LYS A 68 8.94 1.56 -14.11
CA LYS A 68 7.52 1.33 -13.84
C LYS A 68 7.33 0.70 -12.46
N GLU A 69 6.95 1.51 -11.49
CA GLU A 69 6.60 1.05 -10.15
C GLU A 69 5.18 0.50 -10.13
N HIS A 70 4.98 -0.72 -9.65
CA HIS A 70 3.64 -1.27 -9.52
C HIS A 70 2.86 -0.58 -8.39
N VAL A 71 1.59 -0.26 -8.66
CA VAL A 71 0.69 0.30 -7.64
C VAL A 71 0.44 -0.74 -6.54
N ILE A 72 -0.02 -1.93 -6.94
CA ILE A 72 -0.07 -3.12 -6.08
C ILE A 72 1.05 -4.06 -6.50
N PRO A 73 1.97 -4.46 -5.59
CA PRO A 73 3.07 -5.34 -5.92
C PRO A 73 2.61 -6.71 -6.45
N GLN A 74 3.32 -7.25 -7.44
CA GLN A 74 2.92 -8.49 -8.10
C GLN A 74 2.84 -9.71 -7.17
N TRP A 75 3.63 -9.71 -6.09
CA TRP A 75 3.66 -10.79 -5.12
C TRP A 75 2.39 -10.86 -4.27
N VAL A 76 1.64 -9.76 -4.14
CA VAL A 76 0.38 -9.70 -3.37
C VAL A 76 -0.67 -10.64 -3.96
N TYR A 77 -0.75 -10.74 -5.29
CA TYR A 77 -1.78 -11.51 -6.00
C TYR A 77 -1.19 -12.71 -6.77
N ASN A 78 0.00 -13.18 -6.38
CA ASN A 78 0.70 -14.31 -7.02
C ASN A 78 0.80 -14.20 -8.56
N ARG A 79 0.93 -12.98 -9.11
CA ARG A 79 0.90 -12.73 -10.56
C ARG A 79 -0.36 -13.25 -11.27
N CYS A 80 -1.45 -13.52 -10.54
CA CYS A 80 -2.71 -13.95 -11.14
C CYS A 80 -3.32 -12.79 -11.94
N THR A 81 -3.24 -12.87 -13.27
CA THR A 81 -3.69 -11.81 -14.18
C THR A 81 -5.19 -11.83 -14.46
N LYS A 82 -5.90 -12.89 -14.05
CA LYS A 82 -7.34 -13.09 -14.29
C LYS A 82 -8.26 -12.33 -13.33
N ARG A 83 -7.70 -11.62 -12.34
CA ARG A 83 -8.48 -11.00 -11.28
C ARG A 83 -8.68 -9.51 -11.53
N THR A 84 -9.93 -9.14 -11.68
CA THR A 84 -10.42 -7.77 -11.75
C THR A 84 -10.51 -7.23 -10.34
N PHE A 85 -9.89 -6.07 -10.10
CA PHE A 85 -10.05 -5.37 -8.83
C PHE A 85 -11.13 -4.32 -9.04
N GLU A 86 -12.36 -4.70 -8.76
CA GLU A 86 -13.51 -3.83 -8.97
C GLU A 86 -13.51 -2.76 -7.89
N THR A 87 -13.12 -1.53 -8.26
CA THR A 87 -13.42 -0.36 -7.44
C THR A 87 -14.75 0.23 -7.86
N THR A 88 -15.48 0.72 -6.87
CA THR A 88 -16.81 1.31 -7.00
C THR A 88 -16.81 2.71 -7.59
N THR A 89 -15.70 3.17 -8.19
CA THR A 89 -15.69 4.45 -8.92
C THR A 89 -16.23 4.23 -10.35
N ASN A 90 -17.51 4.54 -10.52
CA ASN A 90 -18.28 4.45 -11.78
C ASN A 90 -18.64 3.04 -12.28
N GLY A 91 -18.60 2.02 -11.42
CA GLY A 91 -18.98 0.65 -11.82
C GLY A 91 -18.09 0.04 -12.90
N ILE A 92 -16.88 0.58 -13.11
CA ILE A 92 -15.92 0.07 -14.08
C ILE A 92 -14.85 -0.73 -13.34
N SER A 93 -14.79 -2.03 -13.61
CA SER A 93 -13.70 -2.90 -13.17
C SER A 93 -12.34 -2.35 -13.60
N GLN A 94 -11.45 -2.07 -12.65
CA GLN A 94 -10.08 -1.63 -12.94
C GLN A 94 -9.06 -2.72 -12.61
N THR A 95 -8.27 -3.17 -13.58
CA THR A 95 -7.25 -4.17 -13.30
C THR A 95 -5.98 -3.51 -12.74
N TYR A 96 -5.77 -3.57 -11.41
CA TYR A 96 -4.53 -3.05 -10.79
C TYR A 96 -3.27 -3.86 -11.11
N ASN A 97 -3.41 -5.10 -11.57
CA ASN A 97 -2.30 -6.04 -11.82
C ASN A 97 -1.26 -5.59 -12.85
N LYS A 98 -1.60 -4.66 -13.75
CA LYS A 98 -0.68 -4.07 -14.74
C LYS A 98 -0.46 -2.58 -14.51
N THR A 99 -1.04 -2.04 -13.44
CA THR A 99 -1.04 -0.61 -13.19
C THR A 99 0.29 -0.19 -12.58
N THR A 100 0.93 0.78 -13.22
CA THR A 100 2.25 1.28 -12.80
C THR A 100 2.31 2.80 -12.79
N LEU A 101 3.20 3.33 -11.97
CA LEU A 101 3.52 4.76 -11.86
C LEU A 101 5.01 5.00 -12.13
N PRO A 102 5.39 6.20 -12.59
CA PRO A 102 6.79 6.55 -12.81
C PRO A 102 7.53 6.66 -11.47
N ALA A 103 8.64 5.94 -11.34
CA ALA A 103 9.54 6.05 -10.20
C ALA A 103 10.97 5.87 -10.69
N CYS A 104 11.94 6.61 -10.17
CA CYS A 104 13.34 6.36 -10.55
C CYS A 104 13.80 5.00 -9.98
N LYS A 105 14.78 4.38 -10.64
CA LYS A 105 15.35 3.08 -10.26
C LYS A 105 15.69 2.96 -8.76
N ASP A 106 16.23 4.03 -8.18
CA ASP A 106 16.56 4.05 -6.76
C ASP A 106 15.31 4.03 -5.85
N CYS A 107 14.30 4.84 -6.14
CA CYS A 107 13.07 4.83 -5.33
C CYS A 107 12.29 3.50 -5.50
N ASN A 108 12.12 3.04 -6.73
CA ASN A 108 11.43 1.78 -7.04
C ASN A 108 12.18 0.59 -6.44
N SER A 109 13.37 0.27 -6.95
CA SER A 109 13.97 -1.04 -6.69
C SER A 109 14.80 -1.10 -5.41
N ASN A 110 15.47 0.01 -5.06
CA ASN A 110 16.38 0.06 -3.92
C ASN A 110 15.67 0.42 -2.61
N LEU A 111 14.65 1.29 -2.65
CA LEU A 111 13.91 1.72 -1.46
C LEU A 111 12.61 0.93 -1.27
N LEU A 112 11.64 1.09 -2.17
CA LEU A 112 10.34 0.42 -2.04
C LEU A 112 10.47 -1.10 -2.21
N GLY A 113 11.22 -1.55 -3.22
CA GLY A 113 11.46 -2.96 -3.47
C GLY A 113 12.26 -3.67 -2.37
N LEU A 114 13.04 -2.94 -1.56
CA LEU A 114 13.68 -3.53 -0.37
C LEU A 114 12.67 -3.71 0.77
N LEU A 115 11.83 -2.70 1.03
CA LEU A 115 10.74 -2.79 2.01
C LEU A 115 9.82 -3.98 1.71
N GLU A 116 9.39 -4.11 0.45
CA GLU A 116 8.50 -5.19 0.04
C GLU A 116 9.15 -6.57 0.15
N ARG A 117 10.44 -6.70 -0.20
CA ARG A 117 11.17 -7.97 -0.03
C ARG A 117 11.30 -8.35 1.44
N HIS A 118 11.56 -7.37 2.31
CA HIS A 118 11.63 -7.60 3.75
C HIS A 118 10.29 -8.08 4.31
N LEU A 119 9.20 -7.37 4.02
CA LEU A 119 7.85 -7.76 4.45
C LEU A 119 7.46 -9.15 3.94
N LYS A 120 7.73 -9.43 2.66
CA LYS A 120 7.47 -10.75 2.09
C LYS A 120 8.19 -11.86 2.86
N HIS A 121 9.45 -11.64 3.25
CA HIS A 121 10.20 -12.61 4.05
C HIS A 121 9.60 -12.81 5.45
N GLU A 122 9.16 -11.73 6.10
CA GLU A 122 8.48 -11.82 7.40
C GLU A 122 7.15 -12.59 7.30
N PHE A 123 6.37 -12.35 6.23
CA PHE A 123 5.11 -13.07 5.98
C PHE A 123 5.31 -14.55 5.64
N GLU A 124 6.43 -14.91 5.02
CA GLU A 124 6.78 -16.32 4.75
C GLU A 124 7.22 -17.07 6.02
N ARG A 125 7.65 -16.34 7.06
CA ARG A 125 8.20 -16.90 8.30
C ARG A 125 7.19 -17.03 9.42
N ILE A 126 6.24 -16.10 9.51
CA ILE A 126 5.32 -15.98 10.66
C ILE A 126 3.95 -16.57 10.29
N ASP A 127 3.49 -17.52 11.11
CA ASP A 127 2.14 -18.05 11.04
C ASP A 127 1.23 -17.33 12.05
N VAL A 128 0.39 -16.43 11.53
CA VAL A 128 -0.54 -15.61 12.32
C VAL A 128 -1.59 -16.40 13.10
N ARG A 129 -1.71 -17.72 12.88
CA ARG A 129 -2.54 -18.60 13.72
C ARG A 129 -1.95 -18.83 15.10
N HIS A 130 -0.63 -18.73 15.21
CA HIS A 130 0.12 -19.18 16.38
C HIS A 130 1.05 -18.09 16.95
N GLN A 131 1.36 -17.07 16.15
CA GLN A 131 2.32 -16.03 16.51
C GLN A 131 1.86 -14.66 16.01
N GLU A 132 2.04 -13.64 16.82
CA GLU A 132 1.83 -12.26 16.41
C GLU A 132 3.07 -11.71 15.69
N PHE A 133 2.87 -10.76 14.79
CA PHE A 133 3.99 -10.02 14.20
C PHE A 133 4.65 -9.14 15.26
N PRO A 134 6.00 -9.07 15.28
CA PRO A 134 6.68 -8.06 16.08
C PRO A 134 6.23 -6.64 15.69
N GLN A 135 6.19 -5.73 16.66
CA GLN A 135 5.81 -4.33 16.43
C GLN A 135 6.64 -3.67 15.30
N GLU A 136 7.94 -3.99 15.22
CA GLU A 136 8.80 -3.52 14.13
C GLU A 136 8.26 -3.91 12.75
N THR A 137 7.74 -5.13 12.61
CA THR A 137 7.15 -5.62 11.37
C THR A 137 5.83 -4.91 11.10
N LEU A 138 4.99 -4.71 12.13
CA LEU A 138 3.72 -3.98 12.00
C LEU A 138 3.92 -2.53 11.55
N ASP A 139 4.94 -1.83 12.08
CA ASP A 139 5.31 -0.49 11.63
C ASP A 139 5.66 -0.47 10.12
N LEU A 140 6.35 -1.50 9.63
CA LEU A 140 6.67 -1.65 8.21
C LEU A 140 5.43 -1.98 7.36
N VAL A 141 4.51 -2.79 7.89
CA VAL A 141 3.22 -3.07 7.24
C VAL A 141 2.43 -1.78 7.08
N ILE A 142 2.33 -0.96 8.14
CA ILE A 142 1.64 0.33 8.09
C ILE A 142 2.27 1.24 7.04
N LEU A 143 3.60 1.39 7.04
CA LEU A 143 4.30 2.19 6.03
C LEU A 143 4.03 1.70 4.60
N TRP A 144 3.98 0.38 4.41
CA TRP A 144 3.66 -0.21 3.11
C TRP A 144 2.22 0.08 2.69
N LEU A 145 1.24 -0.09 3.57
CA LEU A 145 -0.18 0.21 3.30
C LEU A 145 -0.42 1.70 3.01
N GLU A 146 0.28 2.60 3.70
CA GLU A 146 0.28 4.04 3.41
C GLU A 146 0.96 4.37 2.08
N THR A 147 1.99 3.61 1.69
CA THR A 147 2.61 3.75 0.37
C THR A 147 1.63 3.34 -0.73
N LEU A 148 0.83 2.29 -0.52
CA LEU A 148 -0.24 1.90 -1.44
C LEU A 148 -1.27 3.03 -1.60
N GLU A 149 -1.72 3.64 -0.49
CA GLU A 149 -2.66 4.77 -0.53
C GLU A 149 -2.13 5.94 -1.36
N TYR A 150 -0.87 6.33 -1.11
CA TYR A 150 -0.25 7.40 -1.88
C TYR A 150 -0.21 7.06 -3.38
N LYS A 151 0.14 5.80 -3.72
CA LYS A 151 0.13 5.32 -5.11
C LYS A 151 -1.28 5.36 -5.71
N PHE A 152 -2.32 4.97 -4.97
CA PHE A 152 -3.71 5.08 -5.45
C PHE A 152 -4.13 6.52 -5.70
N GLN A 153 -3.83 7.44 -4.78
CA GLN A 153 -4.15 8.86 -4.97
C GLN A 153 -3.44 9.47 -6.18
N VAL A 154 -2.17 9.14 -6.40
CA VAL A 154 -1.46 9.57 -7.63
C VAL A 154 -2.14 8.96 -8.84
N LEU A 155 -2.37 7.65 -8.86
CA LEU A 155 -3.01 6.95 -9.96
C LEU A 155 -4.36 7.55 -10.35
N ASP A 156 -5.20 7.85 -9.37
CA ASP A 156 -6.55 8.38 -9.58
C ASP A 156 -6.52 9.82 -10.11
N LEU A 157 -5.44 10.57 -9.88
CA LEU A 157 -5.18 11.85 -10.53
C LEU A 157 -4.73 11.67 -12.00
N ARG A 158 -3.99 10.60 -12.32
CA ARG A 158 -3.52 10.32 -13.69
C ARG A 158 -4.60 9.71 -14.58
N ARG A 159 -5.59 9.02 -13.99
CA ARG A 159 -6.68 8.39 -14.71
C ARG A 159 -7.79 9.38 -14.95
N ASN A 160 -8.26 9.46 -16.18
CA ASN A 160 -9.46 10.21 -16.52
C ASN A 160 -10.71 9.37 -16.28
N LEU A 161 -11.82 10.06 -16.04
CA LEU A 161 -13.14 9.45 -16.03
C LEU A 161 -13.47 8.84 -17.39
N ASN A 162 -13.58 7.51 -17.41
CA ASN A 162 -14.12 6.81 -18.56
C ASN A 162 -15.65 6.78 -18.49
N LYS A 163 -16.29 6.80 -19.65
CA LYS A 163 -17.75 6.66 -19.79
C LYS A 163 -18.22 5.35 -19.13
N ALA A 164 -19.18 5.42 -18.21
CA ALA A 164 -19.88 4.22 -17.72
C ALA A 164 -20.69 3.60 -18.88
N LYS A 165 -20.75 2.27 -18.96
CA LYS A 165 -21.53 1.58 -20.01
C LYS A 165 -23.00 2.01 -19.91
N GLY A 166 -23.54 2.60 -20.97
CA GLY A 166 -24.95 3.00 -21.07
C GLY A 166 -25.29 4.41 -20.55
N ALA A 167 -24.34 5.15 -19.96
CA ALA A 167 -24.59 6.53 -19.53
C ALA A 167 -24.31 7.55 -20.66
N ASP A 168 -24.94 8.72 -20.62
CA ASP A 168 -24.62 9.80 -21.56
C ASP A 168 -23.18 10.30 -21.36
N TYR A 169 -22.46 10.52 -22.46
CA TYR A 169 -21.09 11.00 -22.41
C TYR A 169 -21.09 12.53 -22.36
N ILE A 170 -20.60 13.10 -21.26
CA ILE A 170 -20.33 14.54 -21.15
C ILE A 170 -18.83 14.76 -21.47
N PRO A 171 -18.47 15.29 -22.66
CA PRO A 171 -17.08 15.37 -23.12
C PRO A 171 -16.16 16.17 -22.18
N TYR A 172 -16.71 17.15 -21.46
CA TYR A 172 -15.97 17.96 -20.50
C TYR A 172 -15.53 17.15 -19.27
N ILE A 173 -16.40 16.27 -18.76
CA ILE A 173 -16.14 15.43 -17.57
C ILE A 173 -15.17 14.30 -17.90
N GLY A 174 -15.21 13.76 -19.12
CA GLY A 174 -14.32 12.68 -19.55
C GLY A 174 -12.82 13.04 -19.61
N LYS A 175 -12.46 14.31 -19.44
CA LYS A 175 -11.07 14.78 -19.35
C LYS A 175 -10.62 15.07 -17.91
N MET A 176 -11.53 14.97 -16.94
CA MET A 176 -11.22 15.24 -15.53
C MET A 176 -10.69 13.98 -14.85
N PRO A 177 -9.76 14.14 -13.88
CA PRO A 177 -9.27 13.01 -13.10
C PRO A 177 -10.34 12.31 -12.28
N ILE A 178 -10.25 10.98 -12.16
CA ILE A 178 -11.16 10.17 -11.34
C ILE A 178 -11.16 10.65 -9.88
N ALA A 179 -9.99 11.08 -9.37
CA ALA A 179 -9.86 11.59 -8.01
C ALA A 179 -10.81 12.77 -7.69
N MET A 180 -11.26 13.54 -8.68
CA MET A 180 -12.19 14.66 -8.47
C MET A 180 -13.63 14.21 -8.17
N PHE A 181 -13.91 12.92 -8.33
CA PHE A 181 -15.24 12.33 -8.18
C PHE A 181 -15.24 11.24 -7.10
N GLN A 182 -14.11 11.02 -6.44
CA GLN A 182 -13.98 10.10 -5.32
C GLN A 182 -14.20 10.84 -4.00
N GLY A 183 -15.11 10.32 -3.19
CA GLY A 183 -15.42 10.82 -1.84
C GLY A 183 -16.88 11.23 -1.67
N PRO A 184 -17.26 11.70 -0.47
CA PRO A 184 -18.59 12.24 -0.21
C PRO A 184 -18.92 13.37 -1.18
N MET A 185 -20.21 13.54 -1.49
CA MET A 185 -20.70 14.68 -2.27
C MET A 185 -20.13 15.99 -1.71
N GLY A 186 -19.49 16.80 -2.56
CA GLY A 186 -18.90 18.08 -2.18
C GLY A 186 -17.38 18.07 -1.91
N THR A 187 -16.68 16.95 -2.14
CA THR A 187 -15.21 16.94 -2.09
C THR A 187 -14.62 17.88 -3.13
N SER A 188 -13.95 18.96 -2.68
CA SER A 188 -13.35 19.95 -3.59
C SER A 188 -11.99 19.49 -4.14
N PRO A 189 -11.56 19.98 -5.32
CA PRO A 189 -10.21 19.70 -5.84
C PRO A 189 -9.09 20.07 -4.85
N ALA A 190 -9.28 21.16 -4.10
CA ALA A 190 -8.35 21.57 -3.06
C ALA A 190 -8.20 20.50 -1.96
N LYS A 191 -9.29 19.84 -1.59
CA LYS A 191 -9.27 18.73 -0.64
C LYS A 191 -8.54 17.50 -1.20
N VAL A 192 -8.76 17.17 -2.48
CA VAL A 192 -8.02 16.08 -3.17
C VAL A 192 -6.52 16.34 -3.14
N PHE A 193 -6.09 17.56 -3.49
CA PHE A 193 -4.67 17.92 -3.47
C PHE A 193 -4.08 17.99 -2.06
N SER A 194 -4.87 18.42 -1.07
CA SER A 194 -4.49 18.37 0.34
C SER A 194 -4.27 16.94 0.82
N ASN A 195 -5.16 16.03 0.44
CA ASN A 195 -5.04 14.60 0.73
C ASN A 195 -3.77 14.00 0.09
N LEU A 196 -3.47 14.33 -1.17
CA LEU A 196 -2.24 13.88 -1.84
C LEU A 196 -0.98 14.32 -1.08
N ARG A 197 -0.93 15.60 -0.70
CA ARG A 197 0.19 16.16 0.09
C ARG A 197 0.31 15.45 1.44
N SER A 198 -0.82 15.19 2.10
CA SER A 198 -0.86 14.48 3.38
C SER A 198 -0.35 13.05 3.23
N ALA A 199 -0.84 12.29 2.25
CA ALA A 199 -0.42 10.91 1.97
C ALA A 199 1.09 10.82 1.74
N LEU A 200 1.68 11.68 0.90
CA LEU A 200 3.13 11.71 0.71
C LEU A 200 3.88 12.09 1.99
N ASN A 201 3.37 13.05 2.75
CA ASN A 201 4.00 13.50 3.99
C ASN A 201 4.06 12.39 5.05
N VAL A 202 2.99 11.60 5.19
CA VAL A 202 2.89 10.49 6.15
C VAL A 202 3.99 9.45 5.93
N LEU A 203 4.39 9.19 4.68
CA LEU A 203 5.50 8.27 4.37
C LEU A 203 6.85 8.72 4.95
N SER A 204 7.00 10.01 5.27
CA SER A 204 8.21 10.56 5.86
C SER A 204 8.28 10.45 7.39
N VAL A 205 7.16 10.08 8.04
CA VAL A 205 7.06 9.94 9.50
C VAL A 205 7.85 8.69 9.95
N LYS A 206 8.63 8.82 11.03
CA LYS A 206 9.50 7.75 11.52
C LYS A 206 8.70 6.65 12.22
N SER A 207 8.02 7.01 13.30
CA SER A 207 7.25 6.07 14.12
C SER A 207 5.89 5.83 13.50
N LYS A 208 5.41 4.58 13.57
CA LYS A 208 4.04 4.20 13.24
C LYS A 208 3.28 3.66 14.46
N ALA A 209 3.86 3.78 15.66
CA ALA A 209 3.28 3.28 16.90
C ALA A 209 1.85 3.78 17.15
N ASP A 210 1.59 5.07 16.94
CA ASP A 210 0.26 5.68 17.15
C ASP A 210 -0.79 5.22 16.12
N ARG A 211 -0.38 4.44 15.11
CA ARG A 211 -1.24 3.88 14.07
C ARG A 211 -1.50 2.38 14.25
N LEU A 212 -0.89 1.74 15.25
CA LEU A 212 -1.05 0.30 15.49
C LEU A 212 -2.50 -0.08 15.81
N ASN A 213 -3.19 0.74 16.61
CA ASN A 213 -4.62 0.53 16.90
C ASN A 213 -5.53 0.70 15.69
N SER A 214 -5.04 1.27 14.58
CA SER A 214 -5.78 1.39 13.32
C SER A 214 -5.53 0.24 12.36
N LEU A 215 -4.66 -0.73 12.73
CA LEU A 215 -4.32 -1.89 11.92
C LEU A 215 -4.93 -3.15 12.55
N CYS A 216 -5.77 -3.84 11.78
CA CYS A 216 -6.25 -5.17 12.11
C CYS A 216 -5.45 -6.21 11.33
N VAL A 217 -4.86 -7.17 12.06
CA VAL A 217 -4.22 -8.37 11.49
C VAL A 217 -5.19 -9.53 11.63
N ILE A 218 -5.56 -10.14 10.50
CA ILE A 218 -6.61 -11.15 10.45
C ILE A 218 -6.02 -12.42 9.85
N HIS A 219 -6.14 -13.53 10.56
CA HIS A 219 -5.86 -14.84 9.96
C HIS A 219 -6.97 -15.22 8.97
N THR A 220 -6.59 -15.66 7.77
CA THR A 220 -7.53 -16.09 6.73
C THR A 220 -7.25 -17.50 6.25
N LYS A 221 -8.32 -18.22 5.88
CA LYS A 221 -8.28 -19.54 5.22
C LYS A 221 -8.71 -19.45 3.74
N ASN A 222 -9.02 -18.26 3.25
CA ASN A 222 -9.47 -18.09 1.88
C ASN A 222 -8.35 -18.46 0.91
N LYS A 223 -8.70 -19.21 -0.14
CA LYS A 223 -7.77 -19.54 -1.23
C LYS A 223 -7.68 -18.40 -2.25
N ASP A 224 -8.70 -17.56 -2.27
CA ASP A 224 -8.76 -16.38 -3.12
C ASP A 224 -8.25 -15.14 -2.40
N PHE A 225 -7.88 -14.15 -3.20
CA PHE A 225 -7.27 -12.89 -2.81
C PHE A 225 -8.38 -11.87 -2.93
N HIS A 226 -8.75 -11.27 -1.81
CA HIS A 226 -9.70 -10.17 -1.79
C HIS A 226 -8.97 -8.87 -1.48
N PHE A 227 -9.42 -7.81 -2.16
CA PHE A 227 -8.86 -6.48 -2.01
C PHE A 227 -9.96 -5.48 -2.29
N PHE A 228 -10.06 -4.49 -1.42
CA PHE A 228 -10.88 -3.31 -1.63
C PHE A 228 -10.30 -2.18 -0.80
N HIS A 229 -10.52 -0.94 -1.25
CA HIS A 229 -10.08 0.23 -0.52
C HIS A 229 -11.04 1.37 -0.75
N SER A 230 -11.06 2.31 0.19
CA SER A 230 -11.69 3.61 0.02
C SER A 230 -10.63 4.66 0.27
N THR A 231 -10.31 5.44 -0.76
CA THR A 231 -9.32 6.51 -0.72
C THR A 231 -9.54 7.41 0.51
N ASN A 232 -8.47 7.69 1.26
CA ASN A 232 -8.43 8.42 2.53
C ASN A 232 -9.14 7.80 3.74
N ASN A 233 -9.82 6.66 3.59
CA ASN A 233 -10.59 6.04 4.66
C ASN A 233 -9.91 4.75 5.14
N TYR A 234 -9.86 3.73 4.29
CA TYR A 234 -9.33 2.42 4.66
C TYR A 234 -8.84 1.60 3.46
N ILE A 235 -8.08 0.55 3.76
CA ILE A 235 -7.67 -0.50 2.83
C ILE A 235 -7.88 -1.86 3.48
N PHE A 236 -8.41 -2.81 2.71
CA PHE A 236 -8.38 -4.22 3.01
C PHE A 236 -7.57 -4.95 1.94
N ILE A 237 -6.60 -5.73 2.38
CA ILE A 237 -5.74 -6.52 1.50
C ILE A 237 -5.52 -7.90 2.11
N GLU A 238 -5.99 -8.91 1.39
CA GLU A 238 -5.79 -10.30 1.75
C GLU A 238 -4.58 -10.87 1.02
N LEU A 239 -3.70 -11.52 1.76
CA LEU A 239 -2.52 -12.21 1.25
C LEU A 239 -2.71 -13.72 1.44
N ALA A 240 -3.63 -14.31 0.67
CA ALA A 240 -4.03 -15.71 0.79
C ALA A 240 -2.85 -16.71 0.82
N LYS A 241 -1.77 -16.44 0.07
CA LYS A 241 -0.54 -17.26 0.09
C LYS A 241 0.07 -17.39 1.49
N PHE A 242 -0.02 -16.33 2.31
CA PHE A 242 0.57 -16.24 3.64
C PHE A 242 -0.47 -16.45 4.76
N GLY A 243 -1.74 -16.73 4.42
CA GLY A 243 -2.79 -16.94 5.42
C GLY A 243 -3.13 -15.72 6.28
N VAL A 244 -2.79 -14.50 5.81
CA VAL A 244 -3.04 -13.24 6.54
C VAL A 244 -3.77 -12.23 5.67
N ALA A 245 -4.65 -11.46 6.29
CA ALA A 245 -5.25 -10.26 5.72
C ALA A 245 -4.99 -9.06 6.65
N PHE A 246 -4.89 -7.89 6.05
CA PHE A 246 -4.74 -6.62 6.76
C PHE A 246 -5.92 -5.71 6.45
N PHE A 247 -6.51 -5.14 7.49
CA PHE A 247 -7.42 -4.01 7.39
C PHE A 247 -6.75 -2.82 8.05
N TYR A 248 -6.63 -1.69 7.37
CA TYR A 248 -6.00 -0.49 7.93
C TYR A 248 -6.84 0.75 7.67
N PHE A 249 -7.09 1.51 8.72
CA PHE A 249 -7.73 2.81 8.64
C PHE A 249 -6.67 3.91 8.47
N TYR A 250 -6.79 4.74 7.43
CA TYR A 250 -5.78 5.76 7.10
C TYR A 250 -5.81 6.99 7.99
N LYS A 251 -7.01 7.38 8.47
CA LYS A 251 -7.23 8.61 9.24
C LYS A 251 -7.90 8.40 10.58
N GLN A 252 -8.62 7.30 10.75
CA GLN A 252 -9.21 6.95 12.05
C GLN A 252 -8.13 6.36 12.97
N SER A 253 -8.26 6.64 14.26
CA SER A 253 -7.53 6.06 15.37
C SER A 253 -8.54 5.54 16.37
N PHE A 254 -8.18 4.47 17.06
CA PHE A 254 -9.05 3.81 18.02
C PHE A 254 -8.33 3.75 19.37
N ASP A 255 -9.10 3.77 20.44
CA ASP A 255 -8.55 3.70 21.79
C ASP A 255 -7.94 2.31 22.03
N ASN A 256 -8.49 1.29 21.38
CA ASN A 256 -7.98 -0.08 21.41
C ASN A 256 -8.22 -0.82 20.08
N VAL A 257 -7.53 -1.95 19.91
CA VAL A 257 -7.59 -2.78 18.70
C VAL A 257 -8.97 -3.43 18.51
N ALA A 258 -9.72 -3.70 19.58
CA ALA A 258 -11.01 -4.40 19.49
C ALA A 258 -12.07 -3.54 18.75
N GLU A 259 -12.11 -2.24 19.03
CA GLU A 259 -12.97 -1.28 18.32
C GLU A 259 -12.65 -1.20 16.82
N ALA A 260 -11.36 -1.20 16.48
CA ALA A 260 -10.92 -1.20 15.10
C ALA A 260 -11.36 -2.49 14.38
N VAL A 261 -11.28 -3.64 15.07
CA VAL A 261 -11.72 -4.93 14.53
C VAL A 261 -13.24 -4.97 14.32
N GLU A 262 -14.03 -4.43 15.24
CA GLU A 262 -15.48 -4.32 15.10
C GLU A 262 -15.85 -3.44 13.89
N SER A 263 -15.28 -2.24 13.82
CA SER A 263 -15.48 -1.32 12.68
C SER A 263 -15.05 -1.94 11.35
N ALA A 264 -13.94 -2.68 11.33
CA ALA A 264 -13.46 -3.38 10.13
C ALA A 264 -14.41 -4.51 9.71
N LYS A 265 -14.97 -5.26 10.67
CA LYS A 265 -15.93 -6.35 10.38
C LYS A 265 -17.19 -5.82 9.73
N ASP A 266 -17.73 -4.70 10.21
CA ASP A 266 -18.94 -4.10 9.62
C ASP A 266 -18.72 -3.72 8.15
N ILE A 267 -17.60 -3.04 7.87
CA ILE A 267 -17.23 -2.67 6.49
C ILE A 267 -17.01 -3.90 5.62
N VAL A 268 -16.31 -4.92 6.12
CA VAL A 268 -16.11 -6.18 5.39
C VAL A 268 -17.47 -6.82 5.09
N ASN A 269 -18.34 -6.96 6.09
CA ASN A 269 -19.66 -7.57 5.92
C ASN A 269 -20.50 -6.83 4.87
N GLU A 270 -20.51 -5.51 4.86
CA GLU A 270 -21.21 -4.70 3.85
C GLU A 270 -20.67 -4.97 2.43
N GLN A 271 -19.34 -4.97 2.26
CA GLN A 271 -18.69 -5.18 0.97
C GLN A 271 -18.89 -6.59 0.41
N TYR A 272 -19.06 -7.59 1.27
CA TYR A 272 -19.32 -8.98 0.86
C TYR A 272 -20.81 -9.29 0.73
N ALA A 273 -21.67 -8.74 1.60
CA ALA A 273 -23.12 -8.90 1.49
C ALA A 273 -23.68 -8.24 0.21
N GLY A 274 -23.10 -7.10 -0.20
CA GLY A 274 -23.44 -6.42 -1.46
C GLY A 274 -23.03 -7.15 -2.74
N LYS A 275 -22.29 -8.27 -2.66
CA LYS A 275 -21.95 -9.14 -3.80
C LYS A 275 -22.87 -10.36 -3.91
N GLY A 276 -23.88 -10.47 -3.05
CA GLY A 276 -24.87 -11.54 -3.05
C GLY A 276 -26.24 -11.11 -3.57
N THR A 277 -26.33 -10.74 -4.86
CA THR A 277 -27.53 -10.83 -5.71
C THR A 277 -27.11 -10.76 -7.17
#